data_AF-B7MQC3-F1
#
_entry.id   AF-B7MQC3-F1
#
_cell.length_a   1.000
_cell.length_b   1.000
_cell.length_c   1.000
_cell.angle_alpha   90.00
_cell.angle_beta   90.00
_cell.angle_gamma   90.00
#
_symmetry.space_group_name_H-M   'P 1'
#
loop_
_entity.id
_entity.type
_entity.pdbx_description
1 polymer ?
#
loop_
_entity_poly.entity_id
_entity_poly.type
_entity_poly.pdbx_seq_one_letter_code
_entity_poly.pdbx_strand_id
1 'polypeptide(L)'
;MSTRIYLWRALFGEKPRILLENSDFTVTSFRYDSGVEGLKIANSRGHLIILPWMGQMIWDAQFDGHSLTMCNMFRQPKPATEVIETYGCFAFHSGLLANGCPSAEDTHLLHGEMACAAMDEAWMELEGDMLRLTGRYEYVKGFGHHYLAQPAVVLHKSSTLFDIKMAVTNLASVDMPLQ
;
A
#
# COMPACT_ATOMS: atom_id res chain seq x y z
N MET A 1 -4.36 -5.78 -23.55
CA MET A 1 -3.02 -6.32 -23.25
C MET A 1 -2.51 -5.55 -22.04
N SER A 2 -2.06 -6.25 -21.00
CA SER A 2 -1.53 -5.62 -19.78
C SER A 2 0.00 -5.61 -19.81
N THR A 3 0.62 -4.48 -19.53
CA THR A 3 2.07 -4.36 -19.35
C THR A 3 2.39 -4.46 -17.85
N ARG A 4 3.31 -5.35 -17.46
CA ARG A 4 3.74 -5.51 -16.07
C ARG A 4 5.16 -4.98 -15.87
N ILE A 5 5.36 -4.20 -14.81
CA ILE A 5 6.65 -3.63 -14.42
C ILE A 5 6.95 -4.02 -12.97
N TYR A 6 7.91 -4.92 -12.76
CA TYR A 6 8.32 -5.33 -11.42
C TYR A 6 9.13 -4.25 -10.71
N LEU A 7 8.82 -4.02 -9.44
CA LEU A 7 9.51 -3.05 -8.60
C LEU A 7 10.55 -3.74 -7.73
N TRP A 8 11.68 -3.07 -7.53
CA TRP A 8 12.79 -3.55 -6.74
C TRP A 8 13.17 -2.44 -5.77
N ARG A 9 13.49 -2.76 -4.51
CA ARG A 9 13.89 -1.74 -3.51
C ARG A 9 15.05 -0.87 -3.97
N ALA A 10 15.95 -1.41 -4.80
CA ALA A 10 17.07 -0.69 -5.39
C ALA A 10 16.68 0.47 -6.34
N LEU A 11 15.43 0.50 -6.82
CA LEU A 11 14.90 1.61 -7.63
C LEU A 11 14.54 2.84 -6.79
N PHE A 12 14.52 2.72 -5.46
CA PHE A 12 14.11 3.77 -4.53
C PHE A 12 15.33 4.31 -3.80
N GLY A 13 15.60 5.59 -4.00
CA GLY A 13 16.67 6.32 -3.32
C GLY A 13 16.24 7.74 -2.97
N GLU A 14 17.09 8.46 -2.26
CA GLU A 14 16.81 9.83 -1.79
C GLU A 14 16.48 10.78 -2.95
N LYS A 15 17.15 10.61 -4.10
CA LYS A 15 16.84 11.37 -5.32
C LYS A 15 15.67 10.71 -6.06
N PRO A 16 14.55 11.42 -6.28
CA PRO A 16 13.42 10.88 -7.02
C PRO A 16 13.81 10.48 -8.45
N ARG A 17 13.21 9.39 -8.96
CA ARG A 17 13.44 8.88 -10.32
C ARG A 17 12.13 8.51 -10.99
N ILE A 18 11.98 8.87 -12.26
CA ILE A 18 10.84 8.45 -13.07
C ILE A 18 11.02 6.99 -13.46
N LEU A 19 10.04 6.15 -13.16
CA LEU A 19 9.99 4.73 -13.54
C LEU A 19 9.11 4.49 -14.76
N LEU A 20 8.07 5.31 -14.93
CA LEU A 20 7.13 5.28 -16.05
C LEU A 20 6.65 6.70 -16.32
N GLU A 21 6.57 7.05 -17.60
CA GLU A 21 5.96 8.31 -18.06
C GLU A 21 5.32 8.07 -19.42
N ASN A 22 4.06 8.49 -19.54
CA ASN A 22 3.32 8.53 -20.81
C ASN A 22 2.30 9.69 -20.77
N SER A 23 1.38 9.73 -21.73
CA SER A 23 0.33 10.76 -21.82
C SER A 23 -0.60 10.84 -20.61
N ASP A 24 -0.77 9.74 -19.88
CA ASP A 24 -1.81 9.57 -18.88
C ASP A 24 -1.26 9.49 -17.45
N PHE A 25 -0.04 8.97 -17.30
CA PHE A 25 0.55 8.67 -16.01
C PHE A 25 2.03 9.06 -15.92
N THR A 26 2.42 9.51 -14.73
CA THR A 26 3.82 9.60 -14.30
C THR A 26 4.00 8.83 -13.01
N VAL A 27 4.99 7.95 -12.97
CA VAL A 27 5.38 7.20 -11.79
C VAL A 27 6.76 7.61 -11.35
N THR A 28 6.88 8.06 -10.11
CA THR A 28 8.15 8.47 -9.51
C THR A 28 8.44 7.63 -8.27
N SER A 29 9.60 6.96 -8.24
CA SER A 29 10.14 6.32 -7.04
C SER A 29 11.00 7.31 -6.26
N PHE A 30 10.96 7.20 -4.93
CA PHE A 30 11.81 7.97 -4.02
C PHE A 30 11.88 7.28 -2.65
N ARG A 31 12.78 7.75 -1.79
CA ARG A 31 12.89 7.31 -0.40
C ARG A 31 12.79 8.52 0.52
N TYR A 32 11.93 8.42 1.53
CA TYR A 32 11.83 9.41 2.60
C TYR A 32 13.09 9.41 3.47
N ASP A 33 13.39 10.51 4.17
CA ASP A 33 14.50 10.59 5.13
C ASP A 33 14.36 9.56 6.27
N SER A 34 13.13 9.11 6.54
CA SER A 34 12.86 8.00 7.47
C SER A 34 13.34 6.63 6.98
N GLY A 35 13.77 6.51 5.73
CA GLY A 35 14.17 5.26 5.08
C GLY A 35 13.04 4.54 4.34
N VAL A 36 11.78 4.97 4.51
CA VAL A 36 10.62 4.33 3.88
C VAL A 36 10.56 4.66 2.37
N GLU A 37 10.34 3.64 1.55
CA GLU A 37 10.16 3.79 0.10
C GLU A 37 8.77 4.32 -0.26
N GLY A 38 8.74 5.40 -1.06
CA GLY A 38 7.51 5.98 -1.60
C GLY A 38 7.43 5.83 -3.12
N LEU A 39 6.24 5.52 -3.62
CA LEU A 39 5.91 5.52 -5.04
C LEU A 39 4.80 6.53 -5.30
N LYS A 40 5.14 7.61 -6.00
CA LYS A 40 4.15 8.59 -6.46
C LYS A 40 3.60 8.13 -7.80
N ILE A 41 2.28 7.96 -7.88
CA ILE A 41 1.55 7.67 -9.12
C ILE A 41 0.64 8.86 -9.39
N ALA A 42 0.90 9.57 -10.50
CA ALA A 42 0.16 10.77 -10.88
C ALA A 42 -0.59 10.57 -12.20
N ASN A 43 -1.73 11.25 -12.34
CA ASN A 43 -2.44 11.47 -13.60
C ASN A 43 -2.66 12.97 -13.81
N SER A 44 -3.45 13.36 -14.82
CA SER A 44 -3.74 14.77 -15.12
C SER A 44 -4.55 15.52 -14.05
N ARG A 45 -5.17 14.81 -13.09
CA ARG A 45 -6.02 15.38 -12.05
C ARG A 45 -5.37 15.41 -10.66
N GLY A 46 -4.30 14.66 -10.45
CA GLY A 46 -3.70 14.53 -9.14
C GLY A 46 -2.73 13.36 -9.00
N HIS A 47 -2.48 12.94 -7.76
CA HIS A 47 -1.59 11.83 -7.45
C HIS A 47 -1.97 11.09 -6.18
N LEU A 48 -1.45 9.87 -6.10
CA LEU A 48 -1.32 9.08 -4.88
C LEU A 48 0.16 8.89 -4.55
N ILE A 49 0.50 8.87 -3.28
CA ILE A 49 1.78 8.33 -2.78
C ILE A 49 1.47 7.04 -2.03
N ILE A 50 2.03 5.93 -2.50
CA ILE A 50 1.80 4.60 -1.95
C ILE A 50 3.14 4.03 -1.48
N LEU A 51 3.15 3.29 -0.37
CA LEU A 51 4.34 2.69 0.22
C LEU A 51 4.46 1.22 -0.23
N PRO A 52 5.24 0.90 -1.28
CA PRO A 52 5.11 -0.40 -1.97
C PRO A 52 5.45 -1.61 -1.10
N TRP A 53 6.29 -1.39 -0.07
CA TRP A 53 6.84 -2.41 0.82
C TRP A 53 6.26 -2.37 2.24
N MET A 54 5.22 -1.57 2.47
CA MET A 54 4.62 -1.36 3.79
C MET A 54 3.09 -1.40 3.69
N GLY A 55 2.55 -2.61 3.64
CA GLY A 55 1.11 -2.91 3.50
C GLY A 55 0.44 -2.37 2.23
N GLN A 56 1.23 -1.80 1.31
CA GLN A 56 0.75 -0.93 0.22
C GLN A 56 -0.18 0.20 0.69
N MET A 57 0.13 0.75 1.87
CA MET A 57 -0.54 1.90 2.45
C MET A 57 -0.48 3.12 1.52
N ILE A 58 -1.60 3.81 1.37
CA ILE A 58 -1.69 5.10 0.66
C ILE A 58 -1.32 6.18 1.67
N TRP A 59 -0.08 6.66 1.61
CA TRP A 59 0.43 7.69 2.50
C TRP A 59 -0.23 9.05 2.23
N ASP A 60 -0.37 9.42 0.95
CA ASP A 60 -0.93 10.72 0.57
C ASP A 60 -1.81 10.60 -0.68
N ALA A 61 -2.87 11.41 -0.72
CA ALA A 61 -3.75 11.54 -1.88
C ALA A 61 -4.08 13.03 -2.12
N GLN A 62 -3.81 13.51 -3.33
CA GLN A 62 -4.07 14.88 -3.75
C GLN A 62 -4.75 14.91 -5.11
N PHE A 63 -5.90 15.58 -5.21
CA PHE A 63 -6.64 15.73 -6.47
C PHE A 63 -7.24 17.13 -6.56
N ASP A 64 -7.18 17.73 -7.75
CA ASP A 64 -7.70 19.08 -8.04
C ASP A 64 -7.25 20.15 -7.03
N GLY A 65 -5.99 20.07 -6.58
CA GLY A 65 -5.43 21.01 -5.60
C GLY A 65 -5.87 20.80 -4.15
N HIS A 66 -6.62 19.73 -3.86
CA HIS A 66 -7.06 19.39 -2.51
C HIS A 66 -6.31 18.17 -1.98
N SER A 67 -5.83 18.24 -0.75
CA SER A 67 -5.36 17.06 -0.02
C SER A 67 -6.55 16.34 0.59
N LEU A 68 -6.60 15.02 0.40
CA LEU A 68 -7.61 14.13 1.00
C LEU A 68 -7.10 13.49 2.30
N THR A 69 -5.82 13.66 2.61
CA THR A 69 -5.14 13.11 3.79
C THR A 69 -5.49 13.93 5.03
N MET A 70 -5.79 13.27 6.16
CA MET A 70 -6.09 13.98 7.41
C MET A 70 -4.87 14.71 7.96
N CYS A 71 -5.09 15.85 8.63
CA CYS A 71 -4.03 16.52 9.38
C CYS A 71 -3.59 15.65 10.57
N ASN A 72 -2.27 15.46 10.71
CA ASN A 72 -1.67 14.63 11.76
C ASN A 72 -0.25 15.12 12.08
N MET A 73 0.39 14.54 13.10
CA MET A 73 1.74 14.94 13.54
C MET A 73 2.89 14.29 12.74
N PHE A 74 2.62 13.29 11.90
CA PHE A 74 3.64 12.58 11.15
C PHE A 74 4.00 13.34 9.87
N ARG A 75 5.23 13.88 9.83
CA ARG A 75 5.74 14.60 8.65
C ARG A 75 6.09 13.69 7.47
N GLN A 76 6.33 12.42 7.75
CA GLN A 76 6.73 11.38 6.81
C GLN A 76 6.38 10.02 7.42
N PRO A 77 6.18 8.96 6.62
CA PRO A 77 5.98 7.63 7.16
C PRO A 77 7.22 7.20 7.95
N LYS A 78 7.04 6.38 8.96
CA LYS A 78 8.13 5.80 9.76
C LYS A 78 8.21 4.30 9.53
N PRO A 79 9.40 3.68 9.53
CA PRO A 79 9.50 2.23 9.63
C PRO A 79 8.74 1.78 10.87
N ALA A 80 7.78 0.88 10.68
CA ALA A 80 6.88 0.44 11.74
C ALA A 80 6.43 -0.99 11.49
N THR A 81 6.07 -1.66 12.58
CA THR A 81 5.36 -2.94 12.52
C THR A 81 3.87 -2.76 12.82
N GLU A 82 3.50 -1.65 13.47
CA GLU A 82 2.12 -1.32 13.81
C GLU A 82 1.71 0.04 13.24
N VAL A 83 0.45 0.19 12.82
CA VAL A 83 0.01 1.41 12.14
C VAL A 83 0.08 2.65 13.03
N ILE A 84 -0.08 2.48 14.34
CA ILE A 84 -0.03 3.58 15.32
C ILE A 84 1.34 4.27 15.38
N GLU A 85 2.40 3.58 14.97
CA GLU A 85 3.76 4.13 14.92
C GLU A 85 3.97 5.03 13.68
N THR A 86 3.03 5.02 12.73
CA THR A 86 3.09 5.78 11.47
C THR A 86 1.71 6.23 10.96
N TYR A 87 0.81 6.64 11.86
CA TYR A 87 -0.61 6.92 11.59
C TYR A 87 -0.86 8.28 10.89
N GLY A 88 -0.17 8.54 9.78
CA GLY A 88 -0.30 9.79 9.02
C GLY A 88 -0.87 9.65 7.61
N CYS A 89 -1.30 8.44 7.26
CA CYS A 89 -1.70 8.07 5.91
C CYS A 89 -3.14 8.45 5.57
N PHE A 90 -3.45 8.45 4.28
CA PHE A 90 -4.81 8.59 3.76
C PHE A 90 -5.62 7.31 3.99
N ALA A 91 -5.07 6.16 3.64
CA ALA A 91 -5.76 4.87 3.76
C ALA A 91 -4.77 3.71 3.90
N PHE A 92 -5.21 2.67 4.60
CA PHE A 92 -4.48 1.41 4.79
C PHE A 92 -5.47 0.26 4.94
N HIS A 93 -4.99 -0.97 4.70
CA HIS A 93 -5.74 -2.17 5.04
C HIS A 93 -5.50 -2.52 6.51
N SER A 94 -6.57 -2.50 7.32
CA SER A 94 -6.51 -3.13 8.65
C SER A 94 -6.34 -4.64 8.50
N GLY A 95 -5.94 -5.31 9.58
CA GLY A 95 -5.62 -6.74 9.61
C GLY A 95 -6.70 -7.65 9.04
N LEU A 96 -6.22 -8.78 8.55
CA LEU A 96 -7.04 -9.81 7.92
C LEU A 96 -7.45 -10.87 8.93
N LEU A 97 -6.69 -11.06 10.01
CA LEU A 97 -7.03 -12.00 11.09
C LEU A 97 -7.93 -11.38 12.16
N ALA A 98 -7.71 -10.11 12.46
CA ALA A 98 -8.51 -9.30 13.37
C ALA A 98 -8.32 -7.82 13.02
N ASN A 99 -9.33 -6.99 13.29
CA ASN A 99 -9.29 -5.57 13.02
C ASN A 99 -10.06 -4.77 14.07
N GLY A 100 -9.90 -3.45 14.02
CA GLY A 100 -10.53 -2.52 14.96
C GLY A 100 -9.70 -2.28 16.20
N CYS A 101 -10.39 -1.89 17.28
CA CYS A 101 -9.78 -1.57 18.57
C CYS A 101 -9.98 -2.74 19.54
N PRO A 102 -8.91 -3.39 20.02
CA PRO A 102 -9.03 -4.50 20.95
C PRO A 102 -9.66 -4.07 22.28
N SER A 103 -10.47 -4.94 22.86
CA SER A 103 -10.92 -4.84 24.25
C SER A 103 -9.83 -5.30 25.22
N ALA A 104 -10.05 -5.19 26.53
CA ALA A 104 -9.10 -5.70 27.52
C ALA A 104 -8.88 -7.23 27.47
N GLU A 105 -9.84 -7.98 26.92
CA GLU A 105 -9.78 -9.44 26.77
C GLU A 105 -9.25 -9.87 25.40
N ASP A 106 -9.05 -8.92 24.50
CA ASP A 106 -8.59 -9.13 23.13
C ASP A 106 -7.16 -8.64 22.98
N THR A 107 -6.28 -9.51 22.51
CA THR A 107 -4.85 -9.23 22.45
C THR A 107 -4.35 -9.00 21.02
N HIS A 108 -5.24 -8.84 20.03
CA HIS A 108 -4.79 -8.46 18.69
C HIS A 108 -4.23 -7.03 18.68
N LEU A 109 -3.36 -6.74 17.70
CA LEU A 109 -2.79 -5.41 17.52
C LEU A 109 -3.88 -4.42 17.15
N LEU A 110 -3.80 -3.16 17.59
CA LEU A 110 -4.74 -2.13 17.15
C LEU A 110 -4.70 -1.98 15.62
N HIS A 111 -5.84 -2.18 14.96
CA HIS A 111 -5.99 -2.33 13.50
C HIS A 111 -5.32 -3.56 12.87
N GLY A 112 -4.93 -4.54 13.66
CA GLY A 112 -4.37 -5.81 13.21
C GLY A 112 -3.02 -5.71 12.52
N GLU A 113 -2.64 -6.79 11.86
CA GLU A 113 -1.27 -7.05 11.38
C GLU A 113 -0.95 -6.54 9.97
N MET A 114 -1.96 -6.26 9.14
CA MET A 114 -1.76 -6.05 7.70
C MET A 114 -1.20 -4.67 7.34
N ALA A 115 -1.55 -3.63 8.11
CA ALA A 115 -1.34 -2.24 7.73
C ALA A 115 0.12 -1.89 7.41
N CYS A 116 1.05 -2.47 8.17
CA CYS A 116 2.50 -2.25 8.02
C CYS A 116 3.23 -3.52 7.54
N ALA A 117 2.51 -4.50 6.97
CA ALA A 117 3.10 -5.74 6.50
C ALA A 117 4.27 -5.49 5.54
N ALA A 118 5.40 -6.14 5.78
CA ALA A 118 6.56 -6.08 4.91
C ALA A 118 6.29 -6.91 3.65
N MET A 119 5.81 -6.26 2.58
CA MET A 119 5.43 -6.93 1.34
C MET A 119 6.62 -7.71 0.75
N ASP A 120 6.37 -8.91 0.23
CA ASP A 120 7.40 -9.76 -0.41
C ASP A 120 7.66 -9.32 -1.86
N GLU A 121 6.59 -8.96 -2.57
CA GLU A 121 6.63 -8.54 -3.97
C GLU A 121 5.81 -7.27 -4.20
N ALA A 122 6.24 -6.45 -5.15
CA ALA A 122 5.47 -5.30 -5.64
C ALA A 122 5.71 -5.11 -7.14
N TRP A 123 4.65 -4.82 -7.89
CA TRP A 123 4.73 -4.53 -9.31
C TRP A 123 3.60 -3.60 -9.75
N MET A 124 3.78 -2.98 -10.90
CA MET A 124 2.76 -2.18 -11.55
C MET A 124 2.18 -2.91 -12.75
N GLU A 125 0.89 -2.67 -13.02
CA GLU A 125 0.19 -3.15 -14.20
C GLU A 125 -0.44 -1.96 -14.91
N LEU A 126 -0.01 -1.71 -16.14
CA LEU A 126 -0.63 -0.73 -17.03
C LEU A 126 -1.57 -1.50 -17.98
N GLU A 127 -2.86 -1.22 -17.89
CA GLU A 127 -3.89 -1.89 -18.67
C GLU A 127 -4.99 -0.90 -19.07
N GLY A 128 -5.11 -0.66 -20.39
CA GLY A 128 -6.07 0.30 -20.92
C GLY A 128 -5.92 1.67 -20.27
N ASP A 129 -6.97 2.10 -19.58
CA ASP A 129 -7.08 3.43 -18.98
C ASP A 129 -6.67 3.48 -17.50
N MET A 130 -6.01 2.42 -17.01
CA MET A 130 -5.71 2.24 -15.60
C MET A 130 -4.26 1.88 -15.37
N LEU A 131 -3.71 2.41 -14.27
CA LEU A 131 -2.43 1.99 -13.70
C LEU A 131 -2.66 1.45 -12.30
N ARG A 132 -2.30 0.19 -12.09
CA ARG A 132 -2.42 -0.51 -10.82
C ARG A 132 -1.05 -0.67 -10.18
N LEU A 133 -0.92 -0.34 -8.90
CA LEU A 133 0.11 -0.91 -8.03
C LEU A 133 -0.50 -2.12 -7.30
N THR A 134 0.20 -3.24 -7.31
CA THR A 134 -0.18 -4.43 -6.54
C THR A 134 1.07 -5.15 -6.05
N GLY A 135 0.91 -6.17 -5.23
CA GLY A 135 2.00 -6.87 -4.58
C GLY A 135 1.50 -8.06 -3.80
N ARG A 136 2.41 -8.85 -3.25
CA ARG A 136 2.07 -10.02 -2.45
C ARG A 136 2.74 -9.98 -1.09
N TYR A 137 2.03 -10.47 -0.10
CA TYR A 137 2.53 -10.73 1.24
C TYR A 137 2.04 -12.11 1.70
N GLU A 138 2.98 -13.02 1.95
CA GLU A 138 2.71 -14.31 2.56
C GLU A 138 2.85 -14.19 4.08
N TYR A 139 1.71 -14.19 4.77
CA TYR A 139 1.70 -14.35 6.20
C TYR A 139 1.79 -15.83 6.54
N VAL A 140 2.88 -16.26 7.16
CA VAL A 140 3.08 -17.66 7.57
C VAL A 140 3.61 -17.75 8.99
N LYS A 141 2.97 -18.62 9.80
CA LYS A 141 3.43 -18.99 11.14
C LYS A 141 3.50 -20.52 11.21
N GLY A 142 4.65 -21.06 11.63
CA GLY A 142 4.88 -22.51 11.65
C GLY A 142 3.88 -23.32 12.48
N PHE A 143 3.23 -22.69 13.45
CA PHE A 143 2.10 -23.23 14.21
C PHE A 143 0.99 -22.17 14.33
N GLY A 144 0.44 -21.73 13.20
CA GLY A 144 -0.60 -20.72 13.19
C GLY A 144 -1.22 -20.49 11.82
N HIS A 145 -1.65 -19.25 11.58
CA HIS A 145 -2.31 -18.85 10.35
C HIS A 145 -1.35 -18.78 9.16
N HIS A 146 -1.91 -19.07 7.99
CA HIS A 146 -1.18 -19.03 6.72
C HIS A 146 -2.08 -18.49 5.61
N TYR A 147 -1.80 -17.27 5.14
CA TYR A 147 -2.55 -16.66 4.05
C TYR A 147 -1.63 -15.91 3.08
N LEU A 148 -2.11 -15.74 1.86
CA LEU A 148 -1.53 -14.82 0.88
C LEU A 148 -2.44 -13.60 0.74
N ALA A 149 -1.91 -12.42 1.07
CA ALA A 149 -2.57 -11.15 0.79
C ALA A 149 -2.04 -10.55 -0.51
N GLN A 150 -2.95 -10.03 -1.33
CA GLN A 150 -2.64 -9.34 -2.57
C GLN A 150 -3.42 -8.01 -2.63
N PRO A 151 -2.94 -6.95 -1.96
CA PRO A 151 -3.52 -5.62 -2.06
C PRO A 151 -3.33 -5.03 -3.46
N ALA A 152 -4.18 -4.09 -3.84
CA ALA A 152 -4.03 -3.31 -5.06
C ALA A 152 -4.62 -1.91 -4.93
N VAL A 153 -3.93 -0.92 -5.50
CA VAL A 153 -4.41 0.44 -5.69
C VAL A 153 -4.46 0.74 -7.18
N VAL A 154 -5.60 1.19 -7.69
CA VAL A 154 -5.82 1.44 -9.12
C VAL A 154 -6.11 2.92 -9.35
N LEU A 155 -5.25 3.60 -10.10
CA LEU A 155 -5.50 4.97 -10.56
C LEU A 155 -5.98 4.95 -12.01
N HIS A 156 -7.05 5.69 -12.29
CA HIS A 156 -7.64 5.81 -13.62
C HIS A 156 -7.11 7.06 -14.33
N LYS A 157 -6.96 7.02 -15.65
CA LYS A 157 -6.53 8.19 -16.43
C LYS A 157 -7.52 9.33 -16.27
N SER A 158 -7.03 10.56 -16.20
CA SER A 158 -7.84 11.79 -16.17
C SER A 158 -9.03 11.78 -15.19
N SER A 159 -8.86 11.10 -14.05
CA SER A 159 -9.91 10.88 -13.05
C SER A 159 -9.44 11.25 -11.66
N THR A 160 -10.35 11.69 -10.82
CA THR A 160 -10.12 11.84 -9.37
C THR A 160 -10.49 10.57 -8.59
N LEU A 161 -11.03 9.56 -9.28
CA LEU A 161 -11.38 8.27 -8.68
C LEU A 161 -10.21 7.29 -8.77
N PHE A 162 -10.08 6.51 -7.70
CA PHE A 162 -9.15 5.39 -7.60
C PHE A 162 -9.79 4.27 -6.78
N ASP A 163 -9.35 3.04 -7.01
CA ASP A 163 -9.85 1.87 -6.29
C ASP A 163 -8.80 1.38 -5.29
N ILE A 164 -9.27 0.94 -4.12
CA ILE A 164 -8.47 0.20 -3.14
C ILE A 164 -9.07 -1.20 -3.04
N LYS A 165 -8.25 -2.24 -3.25
CA LYS A 165 -8.70 -3.63 -3.32
C LYS A 165 -7.83 -4.52 -2.47
N MET A 166 -8.42 -5.56 -1.91
CA MET A 166 -7.73 -6.64 -1.22
C MET A 166 -8.23 -7.97 -1.77
N ALA A 167 -7.31 -8.85 -2.14
CA ALA A 167 -7.59 -10.26 -2.35
C ALA A 167 -6.81 -11.08 -1.34
N VAL A 168 -7.46 -12.07 -0.73
CA VAL A 168 -6.85 -12.93 0.29
C VAL A 168 -7.11 -14.38 -0.08
N THR A 169 -6.07 -15.20 -0.01
CA THR A 169 -6.17 -16.64 -0.19
C THR A 169 -5.77 -17.32 1.11
N ASN A 170 -6.67 -18.11 1.70
CA ASN A 170 -6.32 -19.02 2.79
C ASN A 170 -5.41 -20.12 2.23
N LEU A 171 -4.18 -20.20 2.76
CA LEU A 171 -3.19 -21.22 2.39
C LEU A 171 -3.07 -22.33 3.46
N ALA A 172 -3.74 -22.18 4.60
CA ALA A 172 -3.81 -23.22 5.62
C ALA A 172 -4.70 -24.39 5.18
N SER A 173 -4.51 -25.55 5.82
CA SER A 173 -5.37 -26.73 5.64
C SER A 173 -6.69 -26.65 6.42
N VAL A 174 -6.92 -25.55 7.13
CA VAL A 174 -8.08 -25.32 8.02
C VAL A 174 -8.69 -23.96 7.73
N ASP A 175 -9.96 -23.80 8.09
CA ASP A 175 -10.63 -22.51 8.00
C ASP A 175 -9.93 -21.46 8.87
N MET A 176 -9.84 -20.24 8.34
CA MET A 176 -9.19 -19.12 8.99
C MET A 176 -10.20 -18.00 9.24
N PRO A 177 -10.04 -17.23 10.33
CA PRO A 177 -10.94 -16.13 10.69
C PRO A 177 -10.66 -14.87 9.85
N LEU A 178 -10.57 -15.02 8.52
CA LEU A 178 -10.29 -13.92 7.61
C LEU A 178 -11.45 -12.91 7.58
N GLN A 179 -11.13 -11.62 7.70
CA GLN A 179 -12.06 -10.48 7.67
C GLN A 179 -12.33 -9.98 6.24
#